data_AF-A0A1Y2BZP0-F1
#
_entry.id   AF-A0A1Y2BZP0-F1
#
_cell.length_a   1.000
_cell.length_b   1.000
_cell.length_c   1.000
_cell.angle_alpha   90.00
_cell.angle_beta   90.00
_cell.angle_gamma   90.00
#
_symmetry.space_group_name_H-M   'P 1'
#
loop_
_entity.id
_entity.type
_entity.pdbx_description
1 polymer ?
#
loop_
_entity_poly.entity_id
_entity_poly.type
_entity_poly.pdbx_seq_one_letter_code
_entity_poly.pdbx_strand_id
1 'polypeptide(L)'
;MSPSDFGFNFMLQCYYDCVMIMAHGLDKLMKSNASFTPEMLGNRQLQSHMNYKLFQDVGYSGISSTNMMLSDSGDLLLPFQFFYFSGDYYNVTAFGQTNSQYTNFSYYSDVRPRFYGGISIPPPDGPSRPISVSYSISSFCGQFIVSAAFVGVAFSSFAVSCLLYFHNHKLVKSKGIPESVVQLLGCMLLYISIIFYIPVASRYTCHIRQWLFIIGYNMIITTMCMKRVFLAFILQIKLYWRLCLFCYHKGMHP
;
A
#
# COMPACT_ATOMS: atom_id res chain seq x y z
N MET A 1 0.96 -39.40 17.67
CA MET A 1 2.41 -39.41 17.44
C MET A 1 2.99 -38.22 18.17
N SER A 2 3.91 -38.43 19.10
CA SER A 2 4.52 -37.30 19.82
C SER A 2 5.48 -36.54 18.88
N PRO A 3 5.75 -35.24 19.11
CA PRO A 3 6.75 -34.51 18.34
C PRO A 3 8.13 -35.18 18.32
N SER A 4 8.48 -35.91 19.38
CA SER A 4 9.71 -36.72 19.46
C SER A 4 9.71 -37.92 18.52
N ASP A 5 8.56 -38.58 18.34
CA ASP A 5 8.44 -39.72 17.40
C ASP A 5 8.56 -39.26 15.94
N PHE A 6 8.13 -38.02 15.65
CA PHE A 6 8.29 -37.39 14.34
C PHE A 6 9.78 -37.21 14.03
N GLY A 7 10.56 -36.60 14.92
CA GLY A 7 12.00 -36.41 14.71
C GLY A 7 12.74 -37.73 14.43
N PHE A 8 12.43 -38.80 15.17
CA PHE A 8 13.14 -40.07 15.05
C PHE A 8 12.85 -40.80 13.73
N ASN A 9 11.59 -40.82 13.28
CA ASN A 9 11.22 -41.53 12.04
C ASN A 9 11.71 -40.84 10.77
N PHE A 10 11.71 -39.50 10.73
CA PHE A 10 12.20 -38.76 9.56
C PHE A 10 13.72 -38.80 9.43
N MET A 11 14.45 -38.89 10.55
CA MET A 11 15.92 -38.85 10.54
C MET A 11 16.55 -40.20 10.18
N LEU A 12 15.90 -41.32 10.49
CA LEU A 12 16.46 -42.65 10.23
C LEU A 12 16.73 -42.90 8.74
N GLN A 13 15.82 -42.46 7.87
CA GLN A 13 15.98 -42.56 6.41
C GLN A 13 17.20 -41.76 5.93
N CYS A 14 17.34 -40.52 6.41
CA CYS A 14 18.48 -39.67 6.08
C CYS A 14 19.82 -40.27 6.52
N TYR A 15 19.88 -40.88 7.71
CA TYR A 15 21.09 -41.54 8.19
C TYR A 15 21.45 -42.76 7.36
N TYR A 16 20.45 -43.59 7.04
CA TYR A 16 20.64 -44.76 6.19
C TYR A 16 21.19 -44.35 4.82
N ASP A 17 20.54 -43.38 4.18
CA ASP A 17 20.93 -42.89 2.87
C ASP A 17 22.32 -42.24 2.88
N CYS A 18 22.68 -41.51 3.94
CA CYS A 18 24.01 -40.92 4.10
C CYS A 18 25.11 -42.00 4.16
N VAL A 19 24.91 -43.04 4.98
CA VAL A 19 25.86 -44.17 5.07
C VAL A 19 25.97 -44.90 3.74
N MET A 20 24.86 -45.07 3.02
CA MET A 20 24.86 -45.72 1.71
C MET A 20 25.58 -44.89 0.65
N ILE A 21 25.37 -43.57 0.59
CA ILE A 21 26.12 -42.67 -0.31
C ILE A 21 27.62 -42.77 -0.03
N MET A 22 28.01 -42.78 1.26
CA MET A 22 29.41 -42.95 1.65
C MET A 22 29.95 -44.30 1.18
N ALA A 23 29.25 -45.40 1.45
CA ALA A 23 29.67 -46.75 1.05
C ALA A 23 29.83 -46.88 -0.47
N HIS A 24 28.86 -46.36 -1.25
CA HIS A 24 28.93 -46.36 -2.71
C HIS A 24 30.05 -45.46 -3.25
N GLY A 25 30.32 -44.31 -2.61
CA GLY A 25 31.46 -43.46 -2.98
C GLY A 25 32.81 -44.11 -2.72
N LEU A 26 32.95 -44.85 -1.61
CA LEU A 26 34.15 -45.63 -1.31
C LEU A 26 34.32 -46.81 -2.29
N ASP A 27 33.24 -47.52 -2.63
CA ASP A 27 33.25 -48.57 -3.67
C ASP A 27 33.63 -48.01 -5.05
N LYS A 28 33.09 -46.84 -5.43
CA LYS A 28 33.45 -46.12 -6.66
C LYS A 28 34.94 -45.75 -6.69
N LEU A 29 35.51 -45.32 -5.56
CA LEU A 29 36.95 -45.04 -5.45
C LEU A 29 37.78 -46.31 -5.65
N MET A 30 37.42 -47.41 -4.98
CA MET A 30 38.10 -48.70 -5.11
C MET A 30 38.09 -49.23 -6.54
N LYS A 31 36.97 -49.05 -7.25
CA LYS A 31 36.82 -49.44 -8.66
C LYS A 31 37.54 -48.53 -9.65
N SER A 32 37.93 -47.31 -9.23
CA SER A 32 38.61 -46.35 -10.11
C SER A 32 40.04 -46.74 -10.46
N ASN A 33 40.70 -47.57 -9.63
CA ASN A 33 42.06 -48.05 -9.85
C ASN A 33 42.26 -49.44 -9.25
N ALA A 34 42.63 -50.43 -10.08
CA ALA A 34 42.83 -51.81 -9.67
C ALA A 34 43.95 -52.01 -8.62
N SER A 35 44.86 -51.05 -8.48
CA SER A 35 45.93 -51.10 -7.47
C SER A 35 45.46 -50.74 -6.06
N PHE A 36 44.25 -50.19 -5.90
CA PHE A 36 43.71 -49.82 -4.59
C PHE A 36 43.18 -51.07 -3.86
N THR A 37 43.56 -51.23 -2.59
CA THR A 37 43.09 -52.34 -1.74
C THR A 37 42.27 -51.82 -0.54
N PRO A 38 41.33 -52.62 0.01
CA PRO A 38 40.56 -52.23 1.19
C PRO A 38 41.42 -51.88 2.41
N GLU A 39 42.60 -52.48 2.52
CA GLU A 39 43.56 -52.19 3.59
C GLU A 39 44.16 -50.78 3.45
N MET A 40 44.48 -50.33 2.23
CA MET A 40 44.91 -48.95 1.98
C MET A 40 43.82 -47.95 2.39
N LEU A 41 42.55 -48.30 2.15
CA LEU A 41 41.39 -47.51 2.54
C LEU A 41 41.25 -47.42 4.07
N GLY A 42 41.31 -48.56 4.76
CA GLY A 42 41.26 -48.65 6.22
C GLY A 42 42.41 -47.92 6.91
N ASN A 43 43.60 -47.97 6.32
CA ASN A 43 44.80 -47.26 6.77
C ASN A 43 44.85 -45.78 6.32
N ARG A 44 43.76 -45.25 5.73
CA ARG A 44 43.61 -43.86 5.28
C ARG A 44 44.66 -43.39 4.25
N GLN A 45 45.26 -44.31 3.50
CA GLN A 45 46.27 -43.99 2.49
C GLN A 45 45.67 -43.37 1.21
N LEU A 46 44.36 -43.54 0.99
CA LEU A 46 43.65 -43.06 -0.21
C LEU A 46 42.97 -41.69 -0.03
N GLN A 47 43.22 -40.98 1.07
CA GLN A 47 42.54 -39.71 1.39
C GLN A 47 42.75 -38.62 0.33
N SER A 48 43.93 -38.57 -0.29
CA SER A 48 44.24 -37.63 -1.38
C SER A 48 43.33 -37.79 -2.61
N HIS A 49 42.70 -38.96 -2.76
CA HIS A 49 41.78 -39.27 -3.86
C HIS A 49 40.30 -39.07 -3.49
N MET A 50 39.98 -38.80 -2.22
CA MET A 50 38.62 -38.56 -1.75
C MET A 50 38.21 -37.09 -1.89
N ASN A 51 38.03 -36.63 -3.12
CA ASN A 51 37.44 -35.32 -3.36
C ASN A 51 35.91 -35.36 -3.25
N TYR A 52 35.25 -34.21 -3.10
CA TYR A 52 33.79 -34.13 -2.99
C TYR A 52 33.08 -34.67 -4.25
N LYS A 53 33.68 -34.50 -5.44
CA LYS A 53 33.13 -34.97 -6.72
C LYS A 53 32.97 -36.49 -6.77
N LEU A 54 33.80 -37.23 -6.03
CA LEU A 54 33.68 -38.68 -5.89
C LEU A 54 32.27 -39.08 -5.41
N PHE A 55 31.70 -38.31 -4.48
CA PHE A 55 30.44 -38.60 -3.80
C PHE A 55 29.22 -37.89 -4.43
N GLN A 56 29.41 -37.04 -5.44
CA GLN A 56 28.29 -36.27 -6.03
C GLN A 56 27.27 -37.12 -6.78
N ASP A 57 27.74 -38.11 -7.54
CA ASP A 57 26.89 -39.03 -8.30
C ASP A 57 27.46 -40.43 -8.15
N VAL A 58 26.91 -41.16 -7.17
CA VAL A 58 27.34 -42.52 -6.84
C VAL A 58 26.38 -43.58 -7.42
N GLY A 59 25.37 -43.16 -8.21
CA GLY A 59 24.37 -44.06 -8.79
C GLY A 59 23.50 -44.79 -7.77
N TYR A 60 23.37 -44.25 -6.56
CA TYR A 60 22.58 -44.85 -5.48
C TYR A 60 21.12 -44.36 -5.53
N SER A 61 20.19 -45.30 -5.54
CA SER A 61 18.76 -45.06 -5.34
C SER A 61 18.43 -45.30 -3.87
N GLY A 62 18.21 -44.20 -3.15
CA GLY A 62 17.95 -44.22 -1.71
C GLY A 62 16.50 -44.42 -1.33
N ILE A 63 16.27 -44.45 -0.02
CA ILE A 63 14.92 -44.48 0.56
C ILE A 63 14.23 -43.13 0.32
N SER A 64 14.98 -42.04 0.43
CA SER A 64 14.44 -40.67 0.32
C SER A 64 14.22 -40.24 -1.14
N SER A 65 15.01 -40.74 -2.08
CA SER A 65 14.91 -40.43 -3.52
C SER A 65 15.54 -41.51 -4.38
N THR A 66 14.94 -41.76 -5.54
CA THR A 66 15.44 -42.75 -6.52
C THR A 66 16.77 -42.33 -7.16
N ASN A 67 17.16 -41.06 -7.07
CA ASN A 67 18.46 -40.59 -7.52
C ASN A 67 19.07 -39.64 -6.49
N MET A 68 20.01 -40.17 -5.70
CA MET A 68 20.68 -39.42 -4.64
C MET A 68 21.91 -38.74 -5.20
N MET A 69 21.78 -37.46 -5.56
CA MET A 69 22.86 -36.64 -6.09
C MET A 69 23.19 -35.48 -5.15
N LEU A 70 24.47 -35.16 -5.00
CA LEU A 70 24.93 -33.97 -4.28
C LEU A 70 25.23 -32.84 -5.26
N SER A 71 24.93 -31.61 -4.84
CA SER A 71 25.25 -30.37 -5.55
C SER A 71 26.75 -30.10 -5.57
N ASP A 72 27.17 -29.06 -6.28
CA ASP A 72 28.57 -28.58 -6.24
C ASP A 72 28.99 -28.06 -4.87
N SER A 73 28.03 -27.75 -4.00
CA SER A 73 28.25 -27.35 -2.61
C SER A 73 28.21 -28.54 -1.64
N GLY A 74 27.92 -29.75 -2.12
CA GLY A 74 27.78 -30.96 -1.30
C GLY A 74 26.38 -31.15 -0.71
N ASP A 75 25.40 -30.33 -1.08
CA ASP A 75 24.02 -30.45 -0.61
C ASP A 75 23.27 -31.53 -1.37
N LEU A 76 22.42 -32.28 -0.70
CA LEU A 76 21.60 -33.29 -1.36
C LEU A 76 20.50 -32.63 -2.22
N LEU A 77 20.44 -32.97 -3.50
CA LEU A 77 19.45 -32.47 -4.46
C LEU A 77 18.12 -33.23 -4.31
N LEU A 78 17.28 -32.79 -3.39
CA LEU A 78 15.94 -33.33 -3.18
C LEU A 78 14.86 -32.31 -3.52
N PRO A 79 13.69 -32.72 -4.03
CA PRO A 79 12.55 -31.83 -4.15
C PRO A 79 12.05 -31.40 -2.76
N PHE A 80 11.71 -30.12 -2.58
CA PHE A 80 11.02 -29.68 -1.38
C PHE A 80 9.55 -30.06 -1.45
N GLN A 81 9.02 -30.61 -0.36
CA GLN A 81 7.60 -30.91 -0.23
C GLN A 81 6.90 -29.84 0.61
N PHE A 82 5.69 -29.48 0.18
CA PHE A 82 4.88 -28.46 0.82
C PHE A 82 3.66 -29.11 1.45
N PHE A 83 3.40 -28.72 2.68
CA PHE A 83 2.36 -29.31 3.50
C PHE A 83 1.44 -28.22 4.05
N TYR A 84 0.16 -28.56 4.27
CA TYR A 84 -0.74 -27.74 5.06
C TYR A 84 -1.33 -28.57 6.20
N PHE A 85 -1.64 -27.89 7.31
CA PHE A 85 -2.35 -28.48 8.43
C PHE A 85 -3.85 -28.32 8.21
N SER A 86 -4.59 -29.43 8.24
CA SER A 86 -6.04 -29.41 8.06
C SER A 86 -6.80 -28.91 9.31
N GLY A 87 -6.14 -28.89 10.47
CA GLY A 87 -6.74 -28.55 11.76
C GLY A 87 -7.40 -29.75 12.48
N ASP A 88 -7.48 -30.91 11.84
CA ASP A 88 -7.98 -32.14 12.45
C ASP A 88 -6.82 -32.91 13.09
N TYR A 89 -6.66 -32.81 14.41
CA TYR A 89 -5.70 -33.60 15.21
C TYR A 89 -4.28 -33.72 14.60
N TYR A 90 -3.68 -32.59 14.22
CA TYR A 90 -2.36 -32.53 13.55
C TYR A 90 -2.27 -33.27 12.21
N ASN A 91 -3.39 -33.48 11.53
CA ASN A 91 -3.38 -34.07 10.20
C ASN A 91 -2.74 -33.10 9.20
N VAL A 92 -1.59 -33.52 8.68
CA VAL A 92 -0.74 -32.82 7.72
C VAL A 92 -0.94 -33.47 6.36
N THR A 93 -1.25 -32.66 5.34
CA THR A 93 -1.41 -33.14 3.97
C THR A 93 -0.38 -32.48 3.08
N ALA A 94 0.44 -33.30 2.43
CA ALA A 94 1.35 -32.84 1.38
C ALA A 94 0.55 -32.50 0.13
N PHE A 95 0.71 -31.31 -0.43
CA PHE A 95 -0.11 -30.86 -1.57
C PHE A 95 0.71 -30.58 -2.83
N GLY A 96 2.02 -30.49 -2.71
CA GLY A 96 2.89 -30.32 -3.87
C GLY A 96 4.35 -30.40 -3.50
N GLN A 97 5.18 -30.35 -4.53
CA GLN A 97 6.63 -30.40 -4.40
C GLN A 97 7.31 -29.59 -5.50
N THR A 98 8.54 -29.18 -5.25
CA THR A 98 9.41 -28.66 -6.31
C THR A 98 10.01 -29.80 -7.15
N ASN A 99 10.65 -29.47 -8.26
CA ASN A 99 11.69 -30.35 -8.82
C ASN A 99 12.96 -30.30 -7.96
N SER A 100 13.89 -31.23 -8.17
CA SER A 100 15.19 -31.27 -7.46
C SER A 100 16.11 -30.07 -7.73
N GLN A 101 15.79 -29.24 -8.72
CA GLN A 101 16.49 -27.99 -9.02
C GLN A 101 15.81 -26.75 -8.42
N TYR A 102 14.69 -26.92 -7.71
CA TYR A 102 13.95 -25.84 -7.06
C TYR A 102 13.40 -24.74 -8.00
N THR A 103 13.29 -25.00 -9.30
CA THR A 103 12.83 -24.04 -10.30
C THR A 103 11.35 -24.12 -10.59
N ASN A 104 10.77 -25.32 -10.50
CA ASN A 104 9.37 -25.56 -10.83
C ASN A 104 8.66 -26.17 -9.63
N PHE A 105 7.47 -25.66 -9.34
CA PHE A 105 6.56 -26.23 -8.35
C PHE A 105 5.43 -26.99 -9.07
N SER A 106 5.09 -28.16 -8.55
CA SER A 106 4.00 -28.99 -9.06
C SER A 106 3.12 -29.45 -7.92
N TYR A 107 1.81 -29.41 -8.13
CA TYR A 107 0.85 -30.00 -7.19
C TYR A 107 0.80 -31.51 -7.37
N TYR A 108 0.57 -32.24 -6.26
CA TYR A 108 0.20 -33.65 -6.36
C TYR A 108 -1.20 -33.79 -6.98
N SER A 109 -1.43 -34.93 -7.63
CA SER A 109 -2.72 -35.25 -8.24
C SER A 109 -3.83 -35.16 -7.19
N ASP A 110 -4.90 -34.43 -7.53
CA ASP A 110 -6.12 -34.28 -6.70
C ASP A 110 -5.96 -33.60 -5.33
N VAL A 111 -4.76 -33.09 -5.00
CA VAL A 111 -4.53 -32.35 -3.76
C VAL A 111 -4.27 -30.88 -4.06
N ARG A 112 -4.97 -30.01 -3.33
CA ARG A 112 -4.79 -28.56 -3.35
C ARG A 112 -4.77 -28.03 -1.92
N PRO A 113 -4.02 -26.95 -1.63
CA PRO A 113 -4.05 -26.32 -0.32
C PRO A 113 -5.49 -25.87 -0.03
N ARG A 114 -5.93 -26.02 1.21
CA ARG A 114 -7.24 -25.54 1.67
C ARG A 114 -7.04 -24.33 2.57
N PHE A 115 -7.56 -23.19 2.13
CA PHE A 115 -7.60 -21.96 2.90
C PHE A 115 -8.94 -21.88 3.65
N TYR A 116 -9.07 -20.82 4.47
CA TYR A 116 -10.29 -20.56 5.22
C TYR A 116 -11.51 -20.52 4.28
N GLY A 117 -12.60 -21.19 4.68
CA GLY A 117 -13.79 -21.36 3.83
C GLY A 117 -13.73 -22.53 2.85
N GLY A 118 -12.66 -23.35 2.88
CA GLY A 118 -12.54 -24.58 2.09
C GLY A 118 -12.11 -24.36 0.64
N ILE A 119 -11.79 -23.12 0.25
CA ILE A 119 -11.30 -22.78 -1.09
C ILE A 119 -9.79 -23.02 -1.22
N SER A 120 -9.32 -23.26 -2.45
CA SER A 120 -7.88 -23.42 -2.76
C SER A 120 -7.22 -22.18 -3.35
N ILE A 121 -7.93 -21.05 -3.35
CA ILE A 121 -7.40 -19.77 -3.81
C ILE A 121 -6.75 -19.09 -2.59
N PRO A 122 -5.45 -18.73 -2.66
CA PRO A 122 -4.79 -18.05 -1.56
C PRO A 122 -5.47 -16.71 -1.29
N PRO A 123 -5.58 -16.28 -0.02
CA PRO A 123 -6.11 -14.97 0.30
C PRO A 123 -5.21 -13.87 -0.31
N PRO A 124 -5.76 -12.70 -0.67
CA PRO A 124 -4.95 -11.58 -1.13
C PRO A 124 -3.93 -11.17 -0.05
N ASP A 125 -2.71 -10.82 -0.47
CA ASP A 125 -1.62 -10.44 0.44
C ASP A 125 -1.89 -9.16 1.27
N GLY A 126 -2.94 -8.41 0.93
CA GLY A 126 -3.31 -7.17 1.59
C GLY A 126 -4.80 -6.91 1.57
N PRO A 127 -5.26 -5.86 2.30
CA PRO A 127 -6.67 -5.50 2.33
C PRO A 127 -7.16 -5.17 0.92
N SER A 128 -8.40 -5.57 0.64
CA SER A 128 -9.10 -5.15 -0.57
C SER A 128 -9.02 -3.63 -0.69
N ARG A 129 -8.65 -3.12 -1.87
CA ARG A 129 -8.61 -1.67 -2.11
C ARG A 129 -9.97 -1.09 -1.72
N PRO A 130 -10.02 -0.03 -0.90
CA PRO A 130 -11.30 0.57 -0.53
C PRO A 130 -12.02 0.96 -1.81
N ILE A 131 -13.29 0.57 -1.92
CA ILE A 131 -14.14 0.92 -3.05
C ILE A 131 -14.25 2.44 -3.03
N SER A 132 -13.54 3.12 -3.93
CA SER A 132 -13.64 4.57 -4.06
C SER A 132 -15.01 4.89 -4.66
N VAL A 133 -15.91 5.40 -3.81
CA VAL A 133 -17.20 5.93 -4.27
C VAL A 133 -16.89 7.17 -5.08
N SER A 134 -16.84 7.02 -6.40
CA SER A 134 -16.71 8.13 -7.34
C SER A 134 -18.09 8.43 -7.92
N TYR A 135 -18.52 9.68 -7.79
CA TYR A 135 -19.77 10.12 -8.41
C TYR A 135 -19.52 10.35 -9.90
N SER A 136 -20.14 9.53 -10.75
CA SER A 136 -20.15 9.81 -12.19
C SER A 136 -21.08 10.98 -12.50
N ILE A 137 -20.81 11.73 -13.57
CA ILE A 137 -21.74 12.72 -14.15
C ILE A 137 -23.06 12.05 -14.55
N SER A 138 -23.05 10.76 -14.84
CA SER A 138 -24.26 9.97 -15.13
C SER A 138 -25.05 9.57 -13.87
N SER A 139 -24.46 9.67 -12.68
CA SER A 139 -25.15 9.32 -11.43
C SER A 139 -26.11 10.44 -11.01
N PHE A 140 -27.25 10.09 -10.43
CA PHE A 140 -28.22 11.06 -9.90
C PHE A 140 -27.55 12.07 -8.95
N CYS A 141 -26.73 11.59 -8.02
CA CYS A 141 -25.98 12.46 -7.09
C CYS A 141 -25.02 13.40 -7.83
N GLY A 142 -24.32 12.90 -8.85
CA GLY A 142 -23.45 13.73 -9.69
C GLY A 142 -24.21 14.82 -10.42
N GLN A 143 -25.34 14.48 -11.07
CA GLN A 143 -26.20 15.46 -11.75
C GLN A 143 -26.76 16.51 -10.80
N PHE A 144 -27.20 16.09 -9.61
CA PHE A 144 -27.66 17.00 -8.57
C PHE A 144 -26.57 17.99 -8.17
N ILE A 145 -25.36 17.52 -7.88
CA ILE A 145 -24.21 18.37 -7.52
C ILE A 145 -23.89 19.38 -8.64
N VAL A 146 -23.85 18.93 -9.91
CA VAL A 146 -23.59 19.81 -11.06
C VAL A 146 -24.68 20.88 -11.19
N SER A 147 -25.95 20.49 -11.11
CA SER A 147 -27.07 21.42 -11.22
C SER A 147 -27.06 22.48 -10.12
N ALA A 148 -26.80 22.07 -8.87
CA ALA A 148 -26.71 22.98 -7.74
C ALA A 148 -25.52 23.96 -7.87
N ALA A 149 -24.36 23.46 -8.29
CA ALA A 149 -23.20 24.30 -8.56
C ALA A 149 -23.47 25.31 -9.69
N PHE A 150 -24.12 24.88 -10.77
CA PHE A 150 -24.46 25.75 -11.89
C PHE A 150 -25.46 26.85 -11.48
N VAL A 151 -26.51 26.51 -10.73
CA VAL A 151 -27.46 27.49 -10.18
C VAL A 151 -26.75 28.47 -9.26
N GLY A 152 -25.82 28.00 -8.41
CA GLY A 152 -25.00 28.84 -7.55
C GLY A 152 -24.17 29.87 -8.33
N VAL A 153 -23.46 29.42 -9.38
CA VAL A 153 -22.68 30.32 -10.25
C VAL A 153 -23.58 31.31 -10.99
N ALA A 154 -24.71 30.86 -11.54
CA ALA A 154 -25.65 31.73 -12.25
C ALA A 154 -26.22 32.83 -11.34
N PHE A 155 -26.60 32.47 -10.11
CA PHE A 155 -27.12 33.43 -9.13
C PHE A 155 -26.04 34.41 -8.67
N SER A 156 -24.81 33.96 -8.41
CA SER A 156 -23.69 34.84 -8.09
C SER A 156 -23.39 35.79 -9.24
N SER A 157 -23.44 35.33 -10.49
CA SER A 157 -23.20 36.17 -11.68
C SER A 157 -24.27 37.23 -11.83
N PHE A 158 -25.53 36.84 -11.68
CA PHE A 158 -26.66 37.78 -11.68
C PHE A 158 -26.52 38.83 -10.57
N ALA A 159 -26.14 38.43 -9.35
CA ALA A 159 -25.93 39.35 -8.24
C ALA A 159 -24.79 40.35 -8.52
N VAL A 160 -23.67 39.90 -9.10
CA VAL A 160 -22.56 40.78 -9.53
C VAL A 160 -23.06 41.76 -10.60
N SER A 161 -23.77 41.28 -11.63
CA SER A 161 -24.33 42.13 -12.68
C SER A 161 -25.27 43.19 -12.12
N CYS A 162 -26.16 42.82 -11.20
CA CYS A 162 -27.06 43.76 -10.52
C CYS A 162 -26.28 44.81 -9.71
N LEU A 163 -25.25 44.42 -8.96
CA LEU A 163 -24.43 45.35 -8.17
C LEU A 163 -23.70 46.36 -9.08
N LEU A 164 -23.18 45.90 -10.22
CA LEU A 164 -22.50 46.76 -11.19
C LEU A 164 -23.50 47.68 -11.92
N TYR A 165 -24.69 47.19 -12.26
CA TYR A 165 -25.71 47.99 -12.93
C TYR A 165 -26.27 49.08 -12.01
N PHE A 166 -26.61 48.74 -10.75
CA PHE A 166 -27.19 49.66 -9.77
C PHE A 166 -26.14 50.40 -8.91
N HIS A 167 -24.88 50.47 -9.34
CA HIS A 167 -23.79 51.06 -8.55
C HIS A 167 -24.03 52.53 -8.15
N ASN A 168 -24.81 53.27 -8.93
CA ASN A 168 -25.16 54.67 -8.68
C ASN A 168 -26.28 54.85 -7.63
N HIS A 169 -26.98 53.79 -7.27
CA HIS A 169 -28.09 53.88 -6.31
C HIS A 169 -27.57 54.09 -4.88
N LYS A 170 -28.11 55.08 -4.16
CA LYS A 170 -27.64 55.48 -2.81
C LYS A 170 -27.58 54.31 -1.81
N LEU A 171 -28.55 53.39 -1.87
CA LEU A 171 -28.59 52.21 -1.00
C LEU A 171 -27.48 51.19 -1.31
N VAL A 172 -27.06 51.06 -2.57
CA VAL A 172 -26.01 50.12 -2.99
C VAL A 172 -24.65 50.71 -2.65
N LYS A 173 -24.48 52.01 -2.89
CA LYS A 173 -23.25 52.75 -2.59
C LYS A 173 -22.86 52.71 -1.10
N SER A 174 -23.83 52.61 -0.19
CA SER A 174 -23.55 52.56 1.26
C SER A 174 -22.97 51.22 1.75
N LYS A 175 -23.10 50.13 0.99
CA LYS A 175 -22.71 48.77 1.45
C LYS A 175 -21.27 48.35 1.14
N GLY A 176 -20.52 49.14 0.39
CA GLY A 176 -19.21 48.75 -0.13
C GLY A 176 -19.37 47.77 -1.30
N ILE A 177 -19.44 48.34 -2.51
CA ILE A 177 -19.59 47.59 -3.76
C ILE A 177 -18.39 46.67 -4.03
N PRO A 178 -17.12 47.16 -4.01
CA PRO A 178 -15.98 46.32 -4.37
C PRO A 178 -15.80 45.12 -3.44
N GLU A 179 -16.06 45.28 -2.14
CA GLU A 179 -15.98 44.19 -1.16
C GLU A 179 -17.03 43.12 -1.43
N SER A 180 -18.26 43.53 -1.76
CA SER A 180 -19.36 42.62 -2.09
C SER A 180 -19.09 41.86 -3.39
N VAL A 181 -18.49 42.51 -4.39
CA VAL A 181 -18.09 41.87 -5.66
C VAL A 181 -17.00 40.84 -5.42
N VAL A 182 -15.94 41.16 -4.64
CA VAL A 182 -14.87 40.21 -4.31
C VAL A 182 -15.43 38.99 -3.56
N GLN A 183 -16.37 39.20 -2.64
CA GLN A 183 -17.03 38.11 -1.93
C GLN A 183 -17.81 37.19 -2.89
N LEU A 184 -18.58 37.77 -3.82
CA LEU A 184 -19.34 37.00 -4.81
C LEU A 184 -18.43 36.24 -5.80
N LEU A 185 -17.31 36.83 -6.21
CA LEU A 185 -16.30 36.14 -7.02
C LEU A 185 -15.69 34.94 -6.27
N GLY A 186 -15.41 35.10 -4.97
CA GLY A 186 -14.98 33.99 -4.12
C GLY A 186 -16.01 32.85 -4.08
N CYS A 187 -17.30 33.18 -3.95
CA CYS A 187 -18.38 32.19 -4.00
C CYS A 187 -18.43 31.44 -5.35
N MET A 188 -18.26 32.14 -6.48
CA MET A 188 -18.20 31.50 -7.80
C MET A 188 -17.06 30.49 -7.89
N LEU A 189 -15.86 30.85 -7.42
CA LEU A 189 -14.70 29.94 -7.42
C LEU A 189 -14.94 28.69 -6.57
N LEU A 190 -15.63 28.82 -5.43
CA LEU A 190 -16.00 27.67 -4.60
C LEU A 190 -17.00 26.75 -5.32
N TYR A 191 -18.03 27.29 -5.97
CA TYR A 191 -18.97 26.47 -6.75
C TYR A 191 -18.28 25.77 -7.93
N ILE A 192 -17.36 26.45 -8.62
CA ILE A 192 -16.56 25.85 -9.69
C ILE A 192 -15.67 24.74 -9.12
N SER A 193 -15.06 24.92 -7.95
CA SER A 193 -14.23 23.90 -7.30
C SER A 193 -15.00 22.59 -7.06
N ILE A 194 -16.28 22.67 -6.67
CA ILE A 194 -17.14 21.50 -6.46
C ILE A 194 -17.31 20.68 -7.75
N ILE A 195 -17.41 21.31 -8.92
CA ILE A 195 -17.53 20.60 -10.20
C ILE A 195 -16.31 19.72 -10.45
N PHE A 196 -15.13 20.18 -10.05
CA PHE A 196 -13.90 19.41 -10.21
C PHE A 196 -13.87 18.15 -9.33
N TYR A 197 -14.70 17.99 -8.30
CA TYR A 197 -14.76 16.80 -7.43
C TYR A 197 -15.37 15.56 -8.10
N ILE A 198 -16.12 15.73 -9.19
CA ILE A 198 -16.88 14.68 -9.86
C ILE A 198 -16.00 13.71 -10.68
N PRO A 199 -15.13 14.17 -11.59
CA PRO A 199 -14.29 13.24 -12.36
C PRO A 199 -13.32 12.46 -11.45
N VAL A 200 -12.85 11.30 -11.95
CA VAL A 200 -11.81 10.51 -11.29
C VAL A 200 -10.60 11.41 -11.03
N ALA A 201 -10.10 11.36 -9.80
CA ALA A 201 -9.02 12.23 -9.35
C ALA A 201 -7.74 11.97 -10.16
N SER A 202 -7.41 12.89 -11.06
CA SER A 202 -6.10 13.01 -11.69
C SER A 202 -5.22 13.97 -10.88
N ARG A 203 -3.90 13.87 -11.06
CA ARG A 203 -2.92 14.79 -10.44
C ARG A 203 -3.30 16.26 -10.64
N TYR A 204 -3.69 16.63 -11.85
CA TYR A 204 -4.09 18.00 -12.19
C TYR A 204 -5.40 18.43 -11.52
N THR A 205 -6.43 17.58 -11.57
CA THR A 205 -7.71 17.90 -10.93
C THR A 205 -7.57 18.07 -9.42
N CYS A 206 -6.70 17.29 -8.76
CA CYS A 206 -6.42 17.43 -7.34
C CYS A 206 -5.81 18.81 -7.00
N HIS A 207 -4.82 19.26 -7.77
CA HIS A 207 -4.23 20.58 -7.58
C HIS A 207 -5.25 21.69 -7.82
N ILE A 208 -6.02 21.62 -8.90
CA ILE A 208 -7.04 22.63 -9.23
C ILE A 208 -8.11 22.72 -8.14
N ARG A 209 -8.61 21.57 -7.64
CA ARG A 209 -9.57 21.52 -6.52
C ARG A 209 -9.04 22.29 -5.31
N GLN A 210 -7.81 21.99 -4.90
CA GLN A 210 -7.20 22.60 -3.72
C GLN A 210 -6.98 24.10 -3.91
N TRP A 211 -6.44 24.52 -5.07
CA TRP A 211 -6.15 25.92 -5.34
C TRP A 211 -7.42 26.76 -5.43
N LEU A 212 -8.44 26.33 -6.18
CA LEU A 212 -9.70 27.05 -6.30
C LEU A 212 -10.40 27.20 -4.95
N PHE A 213 -10.40 26.15 -4.13
CA PHE A 213 -10.98 26.18 -2.79
C PHE A 213 -10.26 27.20 -1.90
N ILE A 214 -8.93 27.13 -1.83
CA ILE A 214 -8.12 28.05 -1.00
C ILE A 214 -8.31 29.49 -1.45
N ILE A 215 -8.25 29.77 -2.75
CA ILE A 215 -8.39 31.14 -3.28
C ILE A 215 -9.80 31.67 -2.99
N GLY A 216 -10.85 30.91 -3.31
CA GLY A 216 -12.23 31.30 -3.08
C GLY A 216 -12.52 31.56 -1.59
N TYR A 217 -12.07 30.67 -0.71
CA TYR A 217 -12.22 30.84 0.73
C TYR A 217 -11.50 32.08 1.27
N ASN A 218 -10.25 32.32 0.85
CA ASN A 218 -9.48 33.48 1.28
C ASN A 218 -10.12 34.80 0.82
N MET A 219 -10.67 34.87 -0.40
CA MET A 219 -11.39 36.07 -0.87
C MET A 219 -12.59 36.41 0.02
N ILE A 220 -13.36 35.40 0.42
CA ILE A 220 -14.54 35.58 1.29
C ILE A 220 -14.11 35.98 2.70
N ILE A 221 -13.22 35.23 3.34
CA ILE A 221 -12.81 35.50 4.72
C ILE A 221 -12.08 36.85 4.84
N THR A 222 -11.18 37.16 3.91
CA THR A 222 -10.41 38.42 3.97
C THR A 222 -11.34 39.63 3.88
N THR A 223 -12.32 39.61 2.97
CA THR A 223 -13.28 40.73 2.85
C THR A 223 -14.18 40.87 4.08
N MET A 224 -14.64 39.77 4.66
CA MET A 224 -15.42 39.78 5.91
C MET A 224 -14.60 40.32 7.09
N CYS A 225 -13.34 39.89 7.23
CA CYS A 225 -12.44 40.34 8.29
C CYS A 225 -12.10 41.83 8.15
N MET A 226 -11.68 42.27 6.96
CA MET A 226 -11.29 43.66 6.72
C MET A 226 -12.45 44.62 6.99
N LYS A 227 -13.68 44.26 6.62
CA LYS A 227 -14.87 45.08 6.91
C LYS A 227 -15.10 45.28 8.41
N ARG A 228 -14.90 44.22 9.21
CA ARG A 228 -15.06 44.28 10.67
C ARG A 228 -13.94 45.09 11.33
N VAL A 229 -12.69 44.86 10.90
CA VAL A 229 -11.52 45.60 11.42
C VAL A 229 -11.64 47.09 11.09
N PHE A 230 -12.01 47.43 9.86
CA PHE A 230 -12.21 48.82 9.45
C PHE A 230 -13.30 49.52 10.27
N LEU A 231 -14.43 48.84 10.51
CA LEU A 231 -15.51 49.38 11.33
C LEU A 231 -15.07 49.58 12.79
N ALA A 232 -14.34 48.62 13.37
CA ALA A 232 -13.79 48.74 14.71
C ALA A 232 -12.83 49.93 14.82
N PHE A 233 -11.96 50.10 13.84
CA PHE A 233 -11.01 51.21 13.76
C PHE A 233 -11.72 52.58 13.71
N ILE A 234 -12.76 52.72 12.88
CA ILE A 234 -13.56 53.96 12.82
C ILE A 234 -14.23 54.26 14.17
N LEU A 235 -14.79 53.24 14.83
CA LEU A 235 -15.44 53.42 16.13
C LEU A 235 -14.43 53.83 17.21
N GLN A 236 -13.22 53.27 17.19
CA GLN A 236 -12.14 53.64 18.10
C GLN A 236 -11.72 55.10 17.90
N ILE A 237 -11.51 55.54 16.66
CA ILE A 237 -11.18 56.95 16.36
C ILE A 237 -12.28 57.88 16.87
N LYS A 238 -13.55 57.55 16.61
CA LYS A 238 -14.70 58.38 17.05
C LYS A 238 -14.80 58.46 18.58
N LEU A 239 -14.51 57.37 19.28
CA LEU A 239 -14.47 57.33 20.74
C LEU A 239 -13.32 58.19 21.28
N TYR A 240 -12.13 58.07 20.68
CA TYR A 240 -10.95 58.87 21.04
C TYR A 240 -11.21 60.38 20.87
N TRP A 241 -11.79 60.79 19.73
CA TRP A 241 -12.18 62.18 19.51
C TRP A 241 -13.19 62.71 20.53
N ARG A 242 -14.18 61.89 20.92
CA ARG A 242 -15.14 62.28 21.98
C ARG A 242 -14.47 62.47 23.33
N LEU A 243 -13.50 61.62 23.68
CA LEU A 243 -12.72 61.76 24.90
C LEU A 243 -11.85 63.02 24.88
N CYS A 244 -11.18 63.31 23.75
CA CYS A 244 -10.40 64.55 23.59
C CYS A 244 -11.27 65.81 23.70
N LEU A 245 -12.43 65.85 23.04
CA LEU A 245 -13.38 66.96 23.15
C LEU A 245 -13.91 67.14 24.57
N PHE A 246 -14.19 66.04 25.27
CA PHE A 246 -14.64 66.09 26.66
C PHE A 246 -13.55 66.61 27.61
N CYS A 247 -12.30 66.21 27.42
CA CYS A 247 -11.16 66.75 28.16
C CYS A 247 -10.92 68.24 27.87
N TYR A 248 -11.02 68.65 26.61
CA TYR A 248 -10.90 70.07 26.23
C TYR A 248 -11.95 70.94 26.92
N HIS A 249 -13.20 70.45 27.03
CA HIS A 249 -14.29 71.21 27.63
C HIS A 249 -14.27 71.25 29.17
N LYS A 250 -13.58 70.32 29.84
CA LYS A 250 -13.45 70.26 31.31
C LYS A 250 -12.16 70.88 31.86
N GLY A 251 -11.21 71.25 31.01
CA GLY A 251 -9.85 71.64 31.41
C GLY A 251 -9.40 73.06 31.02
N MET A 252 -10.32 74.01 30.89
CA MET A 252 -10.00 75.45 30.79
C MET A 252 -10.71 76.25 31.88
N HIS A 253 -10.28 76.06 33.11
CA HIS A 253 -10.26 77.14 34.09
C HIS A 253 -8.97 76.98 34.90
N PRO A 254 -7.95 77.84 34.70
CA PRO A 254 -6.86 77.97 35.65
C PRO A 254 -7.37 78.48 37.01
#